data_AF-A0A379FMH5-F1
#
_entry.id   AF-A0A379FMH5-F1
#
_cell.length_a   1.000
_cell.length_b   1.000
_cell.length_c   1.000
_cell.angle_alpha   90.00
_cell.angle_beta   90.00
_cell.angle_gamma   90.00
#
_symmetry.space_group_name_H-M   'P 1'
#
loop_
_entity.id
_entity.type
_entity.pdbx_description
1 polymer ?
#
loop_
_entity_poly.entity_id
_entity_poly.type
_entity_poly.pdbx_seq_one_letter_code
_entity_poly.pdbx_strand_id
1 'polypeptide(L)'
;MVAIVGGSKVSTKLTVLDSLSKIADQLIVGGGIANTFIAAEGNNVGRSLYEADLIPEAKKLLANCQIPVPTDVRVATEFSETAPATLKASTEIKDDEQILDLGDESAQRLAEILKNAKTILWNGPVGVFEFP
;
A
#
# COMPACT_ATOMS: atom_id res chain seq x y z
N MET A 1 -9.85 -11.29 12.26
CA MET A 1 -9.04 -11.74 11.12
C MET A 1 -8.45 -10.52 10.43
N VAL A 2 -7.15 -10.54 10.16
CA VAL A 2 -6.45 -9.52 9.36
C VAL A 2 -6.09 -10.13 8.01
N ALA A 3 -6.29 -9.36 6.94
CA ALA A 3 -5.89 -9.76 5.60
C ALA A 3 -4.87 -8.77 5.04
N ILE A 4 -3.81 -9.27 4.40
CA ILE A 4 -2.83 -8.46 3.67
C ILE A 4 -2.92 -8.80 2.19
N VAL A 5 -3.15 -7.78 1.37
CA VAL A 5 -3.20 -7.91 -0.10
C VAL A 5 -2.20 -6.92 -0.70
N GLY A 6 -1.00 -7.42 -0.97
CA GLY A 6 0.08 -6.66 -1.61
C GLY A 6 0.22 -6.99 -3.10
N GLY A 7 0.70 -6.07 -3.92
CA GLY A 7 0.96 -6.33 -5.33
C GLY A 7 1.06 -5.08 -6.18
N SER A 8 1.32 -5.25 -7.47
CA SER A 8 1.59 -4.15 -8.39
C SER A 8 0.33 -3.44 -8.92
N LYS A 9 -0.83 -4.09 -8.92
CA LYS A 9 -2.08 -3.59 -9.52
C LYS A 9 -3.29 -3.97 -8.67
N VAL A 10 -4.20 -3.02 -8.46
CA VAL A 10 -5.52 -3.20 -7.84
C VAL A 10 -6.42 -4.00 -8.77
N SER A 11 -6.39 -3.74 -10.08
CA SER A 11 -7.28 -4.37 -11.07
C SER A 11 -7.25 -5.91 -11.03
N THR A 12 -6.08 -6.49 -10.83
CA THR A 12 -5.90 -7.94 -10.78
C THR A 12 -6.33 -8.56 -9.44
N LYS A 13 -6.55 -7.73 -8.41
CA LYS A 13 -6.91 -8.18 -7.05
C LYS A 13 -8.22 -7.59 -6.53
N LEU A 14 -8.96 -6.85 -7.35
CA LEU A 14 -10.18 -6.17 -6.91
C LEU A 14 -11.22 -7.15 -6.34
N THR A 15 -11.45 -8.28 -6.99
CA THR A 15 -12.37 -9.32 -6.48
C THR A 15 -11.92 -9.88 -5.13
N VAL A 16 -10.60 -10.01 -4.92
CA VAL A 16 -10.04 -10.47 -3.65
C VAL A 16 -10.23 -9.41 -2.56
N LEU A 17 -9.95 -8.14 -2.86
CA LEU A 17 -10.18 -7.01 -1.96
C LEU A 17 -11.67 -6.88 -1.59
N ASP A 18 -12.57 -7.00 -2.56
CA ASP A 18 -14.03 -6.95 -2.36
C ASP A 18 -14.55 -8.11 -1.50
N SER A 19 -13.98 -9.30 -1.63
CA SER A 19 -14.37 -10.44 -0.80
C SER A 19 -13.83 -10.29 0.63
N LEU A 20 -12.57 -9.87 0.76
CA LEU A 20 -11.90 -9.76 2.06
C LEU A 20 -12.41 -8.58 2.88
N SER A 21 -12.78 -7.46 2.24
CA SER A 21 -13.34 -6.29 2.91
C SER A 21 -14.65 -6.57 3.66
N LYS A 22 -15.35 -7.65 3.32
CA LYS A 22 -16.60 -8.09 3.97
C LYS A 22 -16.38 -9.00 5.18
N ILE A 23 -15.16 -9.52 5.37
CA ILE A 23 -14.87 -10.55 6.38
C ILE A 23 -13.71 -10.19 7.31
N ALA A 24 -12.76 -9.38 6.83
CA ALA A 24 -11.60 -8.98 7.61
C ALA A 24 -11.95 -7.83 8.54
N ASP A 25 -11.47 -7.89 9.78
CA ASP A 25 -11.56 -6.77 10.71
C ASP A 25 -10.68 -5.61 10.22
N GLN A 26 -9.53 -5.95 9.61
CA GLN A 26 -8.65 -5.01 8.94
C GLN A 26 -8.10 -5.60 7.65
N LEU A 27 -8.08 -4.78 6.60
CA LEU A 27 -7.55 -5.11 5.28
C LEU A 27 -6.34 -4.22 4.98
N ILE A 28 -5.14 -4.81 5.06
CA ILE A 28 -3.87 -4.16 4.76
C ILE A 28 -3.61 -4.25 3.26
N VAL A 29 -3.24 -3.12 2.65
CA VAL A 29 -2.83 -3.02 1.24
C VAL A 29 -1.34 -2.72 1.13
N GLY A 30 -0.68 -3.23 0.10
CA GLY A 30 0.77 -3.06 -0.11
C GLY A 30 1.18 -2.93 -1.57
N GLY A 31 2.36 -2.37 -1.84
CA GLY A 31 2.89 -2.16 -3.18
C GLY A 31 2.08 -1.15 -4.01
N GLY A 32 2.00 -1.36 -5.33
CA GLY A 32 1.19 -0.52 -6.24
C GLY A 32 -0.30 -0.46 -5.90
N ILE A 33 -0.82 -1.48 -5.21
CA ILE A 33 -2.16 -1.43 -4.62
C ILE A 33 -2.21 -0.29 -3.60
N ALA A 34 -1.31 -0.26 -2.62
CA ALA A 34 -1.26 0.81 -1.61
C ALA A 34 -1.09 2.20 -2.22
N ASN A 35 -0.27 2.34 -3.28
CA ASN A 35 -0.09 3.62 -3.98
C ASN A 35 -1.41 4.18 -4.52
N THR A 36 -2.32 3.32 -4.98
CA THR A 36 -3.66 3.74 -5.44
C THR A 36 -4.51 4.25 -4.28
N PHE A 37 -4.36 3.68 -3.09
CA PHE A 37 -5.05 4.14 -1.88
C PHE A 37 -4.47 5.46 -1.34
N ILE A 38 -3.14 5.65 -1.40
CA ILE A 38 -2.49 6.93 -1.08
C ILE A 38 -3.01 8.04 -2.01
N ALA A 39 -3.09 7.77 -3.32
CA ALA A 39 -3.68 8.70 -4.29
C ALA A 39 -5.18 8.93 -4.04
N ALA A 40 -5.91 7.91 -3.58
CA ALA A 40 -7.33 8.03 -3.23
C ALA A 40 -7.59 8.94 -2.03
N GLU A 41 -6.64 9.06 -1.10
CA GLU A 41 -6.67 10.04 -0.01
C GLU A 41 -6.32 11.48 -0.46
N GLY A 42 -5.99 11.66 -1.74
CA GLY A 42 -5.70 12.97 -2.35
C GLY A 42 -4.22 13.34 -2.35
N ASN A 43 -3.33 12.41 -2.01
CA ASN A 43 -1.90 12.65 -1.97
C ASN A 43 -1.25 12.46 -3.35
N ASN A 44 -0.22 13.28 -3.65
CA ASN A 44 0.62 13.05 -4.82
C ASN A 44 1.41 11.74 -4.64
N VAL A 45 1.53 10.95 -5.70
CA VAL A 45 2.35 9.73 -5.72
C VAL A 45 3.47 9.79 -6.77
N GLY A 46 3.67 10.93 -7.43
CA GLY A 46 4.73 11.11 -8.42
C GLY A 46 4.66 10.09 -9.55
N ARG A 47 5.77 9.38 -9.77
CA ARG A 47 5.93 8.31 -10.78
C ARG A 47 5.63 6.91 -10.23
N SER A 48 5.10 6.81 -9.02
CA SER A 48 4.76 5.52 -8.42
C SER A 48 3.79 4.73 -9.31
N LEU A 49 3.91 3.40 -9.28
CA LEU A 49 2.94 2.55 -9.95
C LEU A 49 1.59 2.60 -9.20
N TYR A 50 0.54 3.12 -9.84
CA TYR A 50 -0.83 3.15 -9.33
C TYR A 50 -1.84 3.12 -10.49
N GLU A 51 -3.12 2.86 -10.19
CA GLU A 51 -4.19 2.82 -11.18
C GLU A 51 -5.20 3.95 -10.95
N ALA A 52 -5.04 5.07 -11.64
CA ALA A 52 -5.87 6.26 -11.49
C ALA A 52 -7.38 5.99 -11.69
N ASP A 53 -7.71 5.15 -12.67
CA ASP A 53 -9.11 4.76 -12.98
C ASP A 53 -9.77 3.97 -11.83
N LEU A 54 -8.98 3.43 -10.89
CA LEU A 54 -9.46 2.67 -9.74
C LEU A 54 -9.46 3.46 -8.43
N ILE A 55 -9.11 4.75 -8.44
CA ILE A 55 -9.27 5.65 -7.29
C ILE A 55 -10.71 5.63 -6.74
N PRO A 56 -11.79 5.67 -7.56
CA PRO A 56 -13.15 5.58 -7.06
C PRO A 56 -13.44 4.29 -6.26
N GLU A 57 -12.91 3.16 -6.72
CA GLU A 57 -13.08 1.88 -6.00
C GLU A 57 -12.24 1.83 -4.73
N ALA A 58 -11.01 2.36 -4.73
CA ALA A 58 -10.20 2.49 -3.52
C ALA A 58 -10.90 3.36 -2.46
N LYS A 59 -11.50 4.50 -2.86
CA LYS A 59 -12.31 5.35 -1.96
C LYS A 59 -13.50 4.60 -1.38
N LYS A 60 -14.19 3.80 -2.20
CA LYS A 60 -15.32 2.98 -1.77
C LYS A 60 -14.88 1.92 -0.76
N LEU A 61 -13.72 1.28 -0.96
CA LEU A 61 -13.17 0.31 -0.01
C LEU A 61 -12.78 0.99 1.32
N LEU A 62 -12.13 2.15 1.26
CA LEU A 62 -11.79 2.96 2.45
C LEU A 62 -13.03 3.35 3.29
N ALA A 63 -14.16 3.61 2.63
CA ALA A 63 -15.40 3.95 3.33
C ALA A 63 -16.08 2.76 4.01
N ASN A 64 -15.82 1.53 3.57
CA ASN A 64 -16.54 0.32 3.99
C ASN A 64 -15.71 -0.66 4.82
N CYS A 65 -14.38 -0.48 4.87
CA CYS A 65 -13.46 -1.40 5.54
C CYS A 65 -12.34 -0.61 6.22
N GLN A 66 -11.84 -1.12 7.35
CA GLN A 66 -10.70 -0.52 8.02
C GLN A 66 -9.41 -0.89 7.27
N ILE A 67 -8.92 0.06 6.47
CA ILE A 67 -7.72 -0.08 5.65
C ILE A 67 -6.66 0.91 6.15
N PRO A 68 -5.57 0.45 6.80
CA PRO A 68 -4.48 1.34 7.18
C PRO A 68 -3.66 1.72 5.94
N VAL A 69 -3.83 2.96 5.46
CA VAL A 69 -3.01 3.53 4.38
C VAL A 69 -1.64 3.95 4.95
N PRO A 70 -0.52 3.72 4.22
CA PRO A 70 0.81 4.11 4.70
C PRO A 70 0.94 5.62 4.97
N THR A 71 1.47 5.98 6.14
CA THR A 71 1.74 7.38 6.53
C THR A 71 3.12 7.84 6.08
N ASP A 72 4.05 6.90 5.93
CA ASP A 72 5.40 7.09 5.44
C ASP A 72 5.80 5.97 4.45
N VAL A 73 6.72 6.30 3.56
CA VAL A 73 7.12 5.48 2.40
C VAL A 73 8.60 5.65 2.10
N ARG A 74 9.18 4.65 1.44
CA ARG A 74 10.51 4.72 0.84
C ARG A 74 10.37 4.95 -0.65
N VAL A 75 10.98 6.05 -1.11
CA VAL A 75 10.98 6.46 -2.52
C VAL A 75 12.36 6.38 -3.15
N ALA A 76 12.40 6.25 -4.47
CA ALA A 76 13.58 6.40 -5.30
C ALA A 76 13.25 7.24 -6.55
N THR A 77 14.28 7.73 -7.25
CA THR A 77 14.11 8.46 -8.53
C THR A 77 14.22 7.54 -9.75
N GLU A 78 14.68 6.31 -9.56
CA GLU A 78 14.82 5.27 -10.59
C GLU A 78 14.46 3.88 -10.04
N PHE A 79 14.08 2.95 -10.92
CA PHE A 79 13.75 1.58 -10.56
C PHE A 79 14.99 0.70 -10.75
N SER A 80 15.85 0.65 -9.73
CA SER A 80 17.11 -0.09 -9.74
C SER A 80 17.46 -0.60 -8.34
N GLU A 81 18.12 -1.75 -8.26
CA GLU A 81 18.71 -2.30 -7.03
C GLU A 81 19.79 -1.39 -6.42
N THR A 82 20.35 -0.46 -7.21
CA THR A 82 21.37 0.50 -6.78
C THR A 82 20.82 1.87 -6.40
N ALA A 83 19.51 2.09 -6.59
CA ALA A 83 18.89 3.38 -6.34
C ALA A 83 18.87 3.67 -4.83
N PRO A 84 19.29 4.86 -4.36
CA PRO A 84 19.21 5.19 -2.95
C PRO A 84 17.74 5.36 -2.51
N ALA A 85 17.33 4.63 -1.49
CA ALA A 85 16.02 4.78 -0.88
C ALA A 85 16.00 6.00 0.06
N THR A 86 14.97 6.85 -0.09
CA THR A 86 14.72 7.99 0.80
C THR A 86 13.41 7.79 1.54
N LEU A 87 13.44 7.86 2.87
CA LEU A 87 12.23 7.83 3.72
C LEU A 87 11.53 9.19 3.67
N LYS A 88 10.22 9.19 3.41
CA LYS A 88 9.40 10.41 3.34
C LYS A 88 7.99 10.16 3.87
N ALA A 89 7.30 11.21 4.30
CA ALA A 89 5.87 11.16 4.52
C ALA A 89 5.12 10.93 3.20
N SER A 90 4.03 10.16 3.22
CA SER A 90 3.19 9.90 2.04
C SER A 90 2.57 11.17 1.44
N THR A 91 2.58 12.28 2.19
CA THR A 91 2.08 13.61 1.76
C THR A 91 3.14 14.47 1.06
N GLU A 92 4.41 14.04 1.03
CA GLU A 92 5.56 14.87 0.57
C GLU A 92 6.32 14.25 -0.62
N ILE A 93 5.63 13.44 -1.41
CA ILE A 93 6.21 12.76 -2.58
C ILE A 93 6.34 13.77 -3.74
N LYS A 94 7.53 13.81 -4.34
CA LYS A 94 7.81 14.68 -5.50
C LYS A 94 7.37 14.02 -6.81
N ASP A 95 7.20 14.85 -7.84
CA ASP A 95 6.73 14.41 -9.16
C ASP A 95 7.69 13.46 -9.88
N ASP A 96 8.97 13.46 -9.53
CA ASP A 96 10.01 12.59 -10.11
C ASP A 96 10.35 11.36 -9.27
N GLU A 97 9.71 11.20 -8.10
CA GLU A 97 9.92 10.08 -7.17
C GLU A 97 8.89 8.96 -7.40
N GLN A 98 9.26 7.72 -7.07
CA GLN A 98 8.37 6.56 -7.06
C GLN A 98 8.49 5.81 -5.73
N ILE A 99 7.35 5.43 -5.16
CA ILE A 99 7.23 4.61 -3.94
C ILE A 99 7.57 3.16 -4.28
N LEU A 100 8.56 2.62 -3.57
CA LEU A 100 9.00 1.23 -3.73
C LEU A 100 8.83 0.40 -2.47
N ASP A 101 8.71 1.00 -1.29
CA ASP A 101 8.44 0.27 -0.05
C ASP A 101 7.73 1.16 0.99
N LEU A 102 7.25 0.54 2.06
CA LEU A 102 6.72 1.22 3.24
C LEU A 102 7.84 1.94 4.01
N GLY A 103 7.47 3.00 4.72
CA GLY A 103 8.32 3.59 5.74
C GLY A 103 8.25 2.82 7.07
N ASP A 104 9.08 3.21 8.01
CA ASP A 104 9.24 2.51 9.29
C ASP A 104 8.02 2.66 10.20
N GLU A 105 7.37 3.82 10.20
CA GLU A 105 6.17 4.06 11.00
C GLU A 105 5.02 3.18 10.52
N SER A 106 4.80 3.14 9.21
CA SER A 106 3.80 2.31 8.56
C SER A 106 4.09 0.83 8.83
N ALA A 107 5.33 0.38 8.62
CA ALA A 107 5.72 -1.00 8.88
C ALA A 107 5.48 -1.40 10.35
N GLN A 108 5.84 -0.54 11.30
CA GLN A 108 5.64 -0.77 12.73
C GLN A 108 4.14 -0.85 13.08
N ARG A 109 3.32 0.05 12.53
CA ARG A 109 1.87 0.03 12.71
C ARG A 109 1.25 -1.27 12.20
N LEU A 110 1.68 -1.75 11.02
CA LEU A 110 1.22 -3.03 10.49
C LEU A 110 1.69 -4.20 11.37
N ALA A 111 2.93 -4.17 11.88
CA ALA A 111 3.43 -5.19 12.79
C ALA A 111 2.59 -5.29 14.07
N GLU A 112 2.16 -4.16 14.64
CA GLU A 112 1.28 -4.13 15.81
C GLU A 112 -0.11 -4.70 15.53
N ILE A 113 -0.70 -4.36 14.37
CA ILE A 113 -1.97 -4.94 13.92
C ILE A 113 -1.83 -6.47 13.81
N LEU A 114 -0.78 -6.94 13.16
CA LEU A 114 -0.54 -8.36 12.92
C LEU A 114 -0.27 -9.13 14.21
N LYS A 115 0.47 -8.54 15.16
CA LYS A 115 0.75 -9.14 16.47
C LYS A 115 -0.53 -9.45 17.26
N ASN A 116 -1.56 -8.62 17.11
CA ASN A 116 -2.84 -8.77 17.80
C ASN A 116 -3.86 -9.61 17.03
N ALA A 117 -3.54 -10.03 15.80
CA ALA A 117 -4.45 -10.78 14.95
C ALA A 117 -4.57 -12.26 15.39
N LYS A 118 -5.80 -12.76 15.50
CA LYS A 118 -6.07 -14.19 15.75
C LYS A 118 -5.94 -15.06 14.50
N THR A 119 -6.02 -14.45 13.32
CA THR A 119 -5.98 -15.13 12.02
C THR A 119 -5.43 -14.14 11.02
N ILE A 120 -4.43 -14.55 10.25
CA ILE A 120 -3.76 -13.75 9.23
C ILE A 120 -3.88 -14.48 7.89
N LEU A 121 -4.40 -13.80 6.87
CA LEU A 121 -4.27 -14.21 5.47
C LEU A 121 -3.34 -13.22 4.78
N TRP A 122 -2.28 -13.71 4.13
CA TRP A 122 -1.32 -12.85 3.46
C TRP A 122 -1.12 -13.27 2.00
N ASN A 123 -1.39 -12.34 1.08
CA ASN A 123 -1.19 -12.51 -0.35
C ASN A 123 -0.42 -11.33 -0.98
N GLY A 124 0.89 -11.51 -1.17
CA GLY A 124 1.76 -10.60 -1.93
C GLY A 124 2.57 -9.62 -1.07
N PRO A 125 3.67 -9.09 -1.60
CA PRO A 125 4.59 -8.22 -0.87
C PRO A 125 4.05 -6.80 -0.71
N VAL A 126 4.56 -6.08 0.31
CA VAL A 126 4.17 -4.68 0.59
C VAL A 126 5.09 -3.63 -0.07
N GLY A 127 6.23 -4.08 -0.61
CA GLY A 127 7.21 -3.29 -1.35
C GLY A 127 7.97 -4.17 -2.35
N VAL A 128 8.94 -3.58 -3.04
CA VAL A 128 9.82 -4.23 -4.02
C VAL A 128 10.95 -4.95 -3.27
N PHE A 129 10.61 -6.08 -2.67
CA PHE A 129 11.51 -6.87 -1.83
C PHE A 129 12.70 -7.49 -2.59
N GLU A 130 12.65 -7.45 -3.92
CA GLU A 130 13.75 -7.85 -4.79
C GLU A 130 14.96 -6.89 -4.71
N PHE A 131 14.76 -5.66 -4.22
CA PHE A 131 15.82 -4.67 -4.00
C PHE A 131 16.19 -4.62 -2.51
N PRO A 132 17.50 -4.75 -2.14
CA PRO A 132 17.95 -4.78 -0.75
C PRO A 132 17.85 -3.46 0.02
#